data_AF-A0A9C8JBT7-F1
#
_entry.id   AF-A0A9C8JBT7-F1
#
_cell.length_a   1.000
_cell.length_b   1.000
_cell.length_c   1.000
_cell.angle_alpha   90.00
_cell.angle_beta   90.00
_cell.angle_gamma   90.00
#
_symmetry.space_group_name_H-M   'P 1'
#
loop_
_entity.id
_entity.type
_entity.pdbx_description
1 polymer ?
#
loop_
_entity_poly.entity_id
_entity_poly.type
_entity_poly.pdbx_seq_one_letter_code
_entity_poly.pdbx_strand_id
1 'polypeptide(L)'
;TFGVNVALDDFGTGYSSLTHLRNLSANTLKIDQSFVRDILEDPSDYAIIEGVIGLANAFNRKVIAEGVESQEHGEILIMMGCEQAQGYGIAKPMPADQFVDWLNNYQPNQVWVEFGQQHRSDKENKVKLFRLVARYWMNRFVSNIESSADTIKSWPLMSDYNDHCGKWLKRERQELLFAKEPLLQLNKTYEELHGIARYLRGQYLAGNIEQAQAGLVELRLIFDDLFINTKSL
;
A
#
# COMPACT_ATOMS: atom_id res chain seq x y z
N THR A 1 19.59 13.14 -31.33
CA THR A 1 18.90 11.99 -30.69
C THR A 1 17.92 11.40 -31.68
N PHE A 2 17.80 10.07 -31.76
CA PHE A 2 16.94 9.37 -32.74
C PHE A 2 15.41 9.51 -32.47
N GLY A 3 14.99 10.44 -31.62
CA GLY A 3 13.58 10.66 -31.27
C GLY A 3 12.92 9.52 -30.46
N VAL A 4 13.68 8.51 -30.05
CA VAL A 4 13.18 7.35 -29.30
C VAL A 4 13.28 7.60 -27.80
N ASN A 5 12.22 7.27 -27.06
CA ASN A 5 12.23 7.27 -25.60
C ASN A 5 12.86 5.99 -25.07
N VAL A 6 13.61 6.09 -23.98
CA VAL A 6 14.23 4.94 -23.30
C VAL A 6 13.66 4.83 -21.88
N ALA A 7 13.32 3.62 -21.46
CA ALA A 7 12.92 3.32 -20.09
C ALA A 7 13.99 2.45 -19.40
N LEU A 8 14.20 2.67 -18.11
CA LEU A 8 14.96 1.77 -17.25
C LEU A 8 13.99 0.78 -16.61
N ASP A 9 14.24 -0.50 -16.82
CA ASP A 9 13.42 -1.60 -16.30
C ASP A 9 13.89 -2.08 -14.92
N ASP A 10 13.00 -2.78 -14.20
CA ASP A 10 13.25 -3.44 -12.91
C ASP A 10 13.92 -2.52 -11.86
N PHE A 11 13.57 -1.22 -11.87
CA PHE A 11 14.23 -0.24 -11.03
C PHE A 11 13.86 -0.43 -9.56
N GLY A 12 14.88 -0.39 -8.70
CA GLY A 12 14.78 -0.71 -7.28
C GLY A 12 15.39 -2.06 -6.92
N THR A 13 15.61 -2.95 -7.89
CA THR A 13 16.31 -4.22 -7.69
C THR A 13 17.81 -4.10 -8.00
N GLY A 14 18.64 -4.91 -7.33
CA GLY A 14 20.09 -4.95 -7.55
C GLY A 14 20.83 -3.64 -7.21
N TYR A 15 21.99 -3.43 -7.84
CA TYR A 15 22.83 -2.25 -7.63
C TYR A 15 22.57 -1.21 -8.72
N SER A 16 21.76 -0.20 -8.41
CA SER A 16 21.66 1.02 -9.22
C SER A 16 22.45 2.15 -8.57
N SER A 17 23.43 2.72 -9.28
CA SER A 17 24.13 3.93 -8.81
C SER A 17 23.38 5.18 -9.26
N LEU A 18 23.21 6.14 -8.35
CA LEU A 18 22.69 7.47 -8.65
C LEU A 18 23.46 8.17 -9.77
N THR A 19 24.76 7.86 -9.92
CA THR A 19 25.58 8.36 -11.02
C THR A 19 25.13 7.82 -12.38
N HIS A 20 24.73 6.54 -12.45
CA HIS A 20 24.18 5.95 -13.67
C HIS A 20 22.82 6.58 -14.00
N LEU A 21 21.94 6.74 -13.00
CA LEU A 21 20.63 7.38 -13.19
C LEU A 21 20.74 8.82 -13.72
N ARG A 22 21.72 9.59 -13.21
CA ARG A 22 21.99 10.96 -13.67
C ARG A 22 22.44 11.03 -15.13
N ASN A 23 23.30 10.12 -15.55
CA ASN A 23 23.95 10.18 -16.86
C ASN A 23 23.20 9.43 -17.96
N LEU A 24 22.23 8.59 -17.60
CA LEU A 24 21.41 7.87 -18.57
C LEU A 24 20.43 8.81 -19.27
N SER A 25 20.24 8.60 -20.57
CA SER A 25 19.22 9.28 -21.36
C SER A 25 17.82 8.71 -21.18
N ALA A 26 17.60 7.82 -20.20
CA ALA A 26 16.29 7.24 -19.94
C ALA A 26 15.31 8.29 -19.44
N ASN A 27 14.11 8.31 -20.02
CA ASN A 27 13.05 9.26 -19.74
C ASN A 27 12.05 8.72 -18.70
N THR A 28 12.02 7.40 -18.53
CA THR A 28 11.06 6.69 -17.70
C THR A 28 11.76 5.67 -16.82
N LEU A 29 11.34 5.59 -15.55
CA LEU A 29 11.72 4.51 -14.63
C LEU A 29 10.53 3.58 -14.43
N LYS A 30 10.75 2.29 -14.59
CA LYS A 30 9.76 1.25 -14.32
C LYS A 30 10.05 0.67 -12.93
N ILE A 31 9.13 0.83 -11.99
CA ILE A 31 9.26 0.27 -10.64
C ILE A 31 8.96 -1.21 -10.71
N ASP A 32 9.90 -2.04 -10.24
CA ASP A 32 9.76 -3.49 -10.28
C ASP A 32 8.49 -3.99 -9.56
N GLN A 33 7.84 -4.99 -10.16
CA GLN A 33 6.64 -5.61 -9.63
C GLN A 33 6.80 -6.25 -8.25
N SER A 34 8.00 -6.64 -7.85
CA SER A 34 8.25 -7.23 -6.53
C SER A 34 7.89 -6.27 -5.42
N PHE A 35 8.19 -4.97 -5.59
CA PHE A 35 7.83 -3.95 -4.61
C PHE A 35 6.35 -3.58 -4.67
N VAL A 36 5.79 -3.49 -5.89
CA VAL A 36 4.40 -3.04 -6.07
C VAL A 36 3.41 -4.07 -5.55
N ARG A 37 3.70 -5.38 -5.68
CA ARG A 37 2.82 -6.44 -5.19
C ARG A 37 2.68 -6.47 -3.68
N ASP A 38 3.75 -6.16 -2.96
CA ASP A 38 3.80 -6.24 -1.51
C ASP A 38 3.65 -4.86 -0.84
N ILE A 39 3.40 -3.79 -1.62
CA ILE A 39 3.31 -2.40 -1.12
C ILE A 39 2.25 -2.19 -0.04
N LEU A 40 1.18 -3.00 -0.02
CA LEU A 40 0.11 -2.93 0.99
C LEU A 40 0.46 -3.69 2.28
N GLU A 41 1.47 -4.56 2.20
CA GLU A 41 1.89 -5.47 3.27
C GLU A 41 3.19 -5.02 3.94
N ASP A 42 4.20 -4.68 3.14
CA ASP A 42 5.55 -4.37 3.58
C ASP A 42 5.84 -2.85 3.53
N PRO A 43 6.04 -2.20 4.68
CA PRO A 43 6.42 -0.79 4.74
C PRO A 43 7.77 -0.48 4.11
N SER A 44 8.66 -1.47 4.01
CA SER A 44 9.94 -1.32 3.33
C SER A 44 9.74 -1.15 1.82
N ASP A 45 8.82 -1.90 1.21
CA ASP A 45 8.53 -1.77 -0.22
C ASP A 45 7.85 -0.43 -0.53
N TYR A 46 6.93 0.01 0.33
CA TYR A 46 6.39 1.37 0.25
C TYR A 46 7.50 2.44 0.31
N ALA A 47 8.45 2.31 1.24
CA ALA A 47 9.56 3.27 1.37
C ALA A 47 10.50 3.25 0.16
N ILE A 48 10.73 2.09 -0.44
CA ILE A 48 11.50 1.96 -1.69
C ILE A 48 10.77 2.69 -2.82
N ILE A 49 9.49 2.43 -3.01
CA ILE A 49 8.67 3.07 -4.05
C ILE A 49 8.61 4.59 -3.85
N GLU A 50 8.42 5.07 -2.61
CA GLU A 50 8.45 6.50 -2.25
C GLU A 50 9.80 7.12 -2.65
N GLY A 51 10.90 6.44 -2.35
CA GLY A 51 12.25 6.86 -2.73
C GLY A 51 12.47 6.90 -4.24
N VAL A 52 11.99 5.88 -4.98
CA VAL A 52 12.10 5.83 -6.45
C VAL A 52 11.32 6.97 -7.10
N ILE A 53 10.09 7.23 -6.64
CA ILE A 53 9.28 8.36 -7.13
C ILE A 53 9.98 9.68 -6.83
N GLY A 54 10.49 9.87 -5.61
CA GLY A 54 11.26 11.06 -5.24
C GLY A 54 12.48 11.30 -6.12
N LEU A 55 13.24 10.24 -6.41
CA LEU A 55 14.40 10.29 -7.32
C LEU A 55 13.98 10.65 -8.75
N ALA A 56 12.94 10.01 -9.27
CA ALA A 56 12.45 10.29 -10.61
C ALA A 56 12.03 11.76 -10.76
N ASN A 57 11.29 12.29 -9.78
CA ASN A 57 10.88 13.68 -9.74
C ASN A 57 12.09 14.63 -9.72
N ALA A 58 13.11 14.34 -8.91
CA ALA A 58 14.33 15.14 -8.82
C ALA A 58 15.11 15.19 -10.14
N PHE A 59 15.06 14.13 -10.94
CA PHE A 59 15.68 14.05 -12.27
C PHE A 59 14.72 14.36 -13.43
N ASN A 60 13.49 14.82 -13.14
CA ASN A 60 12.44 15.09 -14.12
C ASN A 60 12.19 13.89 -15.06
N ARG A 61 12.08 12.69 -14.49
CA ARG A 61 11.79 11.43 -15.18
C ARG A 61 10.36 11.01 -14.90
N LYS A 62 9.74 10.36 -15.87
CA LYS A 62 8.45 9.69 -15.70
C LYS A 62 8.64 8.41 -14.88
N VAL A 63 7.60 7.98 -14.19
CA VAL A 63 7.58 6.72 -13.45
C VAL A 63 6.37 5.91 -13.90
N ILE A 64 6.55 4.61 -14.06
CA ILE A 64 5.47 3.63 -14.22
C ILE A 64 5.66 2.50 -13.21
N ALA A 65 4.61 2.17 -12.47
CA ALA A 65 4.61 1.04 -11.54
C ALA A 65 4.18 -0.25 -12.23
N GLU A 66 4.91 -1.34 -12.03
CA GLU A 66 4.59 -2.64 -12.60
C GLU A 66 3.95 -3.58 -11.61
N GLY A 67 3.09 -4.50 -12.05
CA GLY A 67 2.47 -5.48 -11.15
C GLY A 67 1.30 -4.94 -10.34
N VAL A 68 0.61 -3.91 -10.81
CA VAL A 68 -0.65 -3.44 -10.19
C VAL A 68 -1.75 -4.49 -10.38
N GLU A 69 -2.11 -5.18 -9.29
CA GLU A 69 -3.06 -6.30 -9.32
C GLU A 69 -4.42 -6.03 -8.67
N SER A 70 -4.57 -4.97 -7.86
CA SER A 70 -5.80 -4.67 -7.13
C SER A 70 -6.12 -3.18 -7.16
N GLN A 71 -7.36 -2.82 -6.82
CA GLN A 71 -7.77 -1.43 -6.70
C GLN A 71 -6.90 -0.69 -5.68
N GLU A 72 -6.60 -1.32 -4.55
CA GLU A 72 -5.82 -0.76 -3.46
C GLU A 72 -4.38 -0.44 -3.91
N HIS A 73 -3.78 -1.24 -4.81
CA HIS A 73 -2.49 -0.93 -5.42
C HIS A 73 -2.53 0.38 -6.19
N GLY A 74 -3.58 0.63 -6.99
CA GLY A 74 -3.71 1.89 -7.70
C GLY A 74 -3.95 3.08 -6.78
N GLU A 75 -4.78 2.93 -5.74
CA GLU A 75 -5.06 4.00 -4.77
C GLU A 75 -3.79 4.46 -4.04
N ILE A 76 -2.96 3.52 -3.56
CA ILE A 76 -1.70 3.85 -2.88
C ILE A 76 -0.70 4.51 -3.83
N LEU A 77 -0.56 4.02 -5.06
CA LEU A 77 0.33 4.61 -6.07
C LEU A 77 -0.08 6.04 -6.45
N ILE A 78 -1.38 6.30 -6.62
CA ILE A 78 -1.89 7.65 -6.88
C ILE A 78 -1.62 8.58 -5.69
N MET A 79 -1.76 8.11 -4.43
CA MET A 79 -1.40 8.91 -3.25
C MET A 79 0.09 9.28 -3.22
N MET A 80 0.94 8.42 -3.75
CA MET A 80 2.39 8.65 -3.86
C MET A 80 2.77 9.52 -5.06
N GLY A 81 1.81 9.89 -5.92
CA GLY A 81 2.05 10.66 -7.14
C GLY A 81 2.50 9.83 -8.35
N CYS A 82 2.32 8.50 -8.31
CA CYS A 82 2.55 7.62 -9.46
C CYS A 82 1.24 7.41 -10.24
N GLU A 83 1.13 8.05 -11.40
CA GLU A 83 -0.08 8.06 -12.23
C GLU A 83 -0.04 7.08 -13.41
N GLN A 84 1.10 6.41 -13.64
CA GLN A 84 1.24 5.40 -14.69
C GLN A 84 1.46 4.04 -14.05
N ALA A 85 0.70 3.05 -14.51
CA ALA A 85 0.78 1.69 -14.00
C ALA A 85 0.58 0.68 -15.12
N GLN A 86 1.13 -0.51 -14.92
CA GLN A 86 0.82 -1.72 -15.66
C GLN A 86 0.63 -2.89 -14.71
N GLY A 87 -0.29 -3.80 -15.03
CA GLY A 87 -0.53 -5.00 -14.22
C GLY A 87 -1.91 -5.60 -14.46
N TYR A 88 -2.15 -6.75 -13.84
CA TYR A 88 -3.36 -7.54 -14.08
C TYR A 88 -4.64 -6.87 -13.59
N GLY A 89 -4.54 -5.88 -12.70
CA GLY A 89 -5.66 -5.03 -12.29
C GLY A 89 -6.17 -4.13 -13.43
N ILE A 90 -5.37 -3.93 -14.48
CA ILE A 90 -5.77 -3.22 -15.71
C ILE A 90 -6.14 -4.24 -16.79
N ALA A 91 -5.18 -5.10 -17.15
CA ALA A 91 -5.36 -6.17 -18.11
C ALA A 91 -4.23 -7.21 -18.00
N LYS A 92 -4.54 -8.46 -18.32
CA LYS A 92 -3.50 -9.48 -18.56
C LYS A 92 -2.86 -9.25 -19.94
N PRO A 93 -1.59 -9.67 -20.14
CA PRO A 93 -1.00 -9.74 -21.47
C PRO A 93 -1.90 -10.50 -22.42
N MET A 94 -2.12 -9.95 -23.61
CA MET A 94 -3.01 -10.52 -24.60
C MET A 94 -2.35 -10.54 -25.99
N PRO A 95 -2.72 -11.51 -26.84
CA PRO A 95 -2.38 -11.50 -28.26
C PRO A 95 -2.82 -10.20 -28.96
N ALA A 96 -2.08 -9.81 -30.00
CA ALA A 96 -2.31 -8.54 -30.71
C ALA A 96 -3.70 -8.45 -31.38
N ASP A 97 -4.25 -9.58 -31.83
CA ASP A 97 -5.59 -9.67 -32.43
C ASP A 97 -6.72 -9.44 -31.41
N GLN A 98 -6.46 -9.60 -30.11
CA GLN A 98 -7.43 -9.34 -29.04
C GLN A 98 -7.38 -7.89 -28.52
N PHE A 99 -6.28 -7.17 -28.77
CA PHE A 99 -6.04 -5.85 -28.19
C PHE A 99 -7.08 -4.80 -28.61
N VAL A 100 -7.45 -4.78 -29.89
CA VAL A 100 -8.40 -3.78 -30.42
C VAL A 100 -9.76 -3.94 -29.76
N ASP A 101 -10.24 -5.18 -29.64
CA ASP A 101 -11.51 -5.48 -28.98
C ASP A 101 -11.47 -5.15 -27.50
N TRP A 102 -10.37 -5.47 -26.80
CA TRP A 102 -10.19 -5.08 -25.42
C TRP A 102 -10.21 -3.55 -25.25
N LEU A 103 -9.47 -2.82 -26.09
CA LEU A 103 -9.36 -1.36 -25.99
C LEU A 103 -10.72 -0.67 -26.19
N ASN A 104 -11.53 -1.14 -27.14
CA ASN A 104 -12.86 -0.58 -27.41
C ASN A 104 -13.85 -0.82 -26.27
N ASN A 105 -13.64 -1.88 -25.48
CA ASN A 105 -14.53 -2.26 -24.38
C ASN A 105 -13.95 -1.93 -22.99
N TYR A 106 -12.71 -1.42 -22.94
CA TYR A 106 -12.03 -1.15 -21.68
C TYR A 106 -12.80 -0.09 -20.87
N GLN A 107 -13.13 -0.45 -19.63
CA GLN A 107 -13.68 0.47 -18.65
C GLN A 107 -12.64 0.68 -17.56
N PRO A 108 -12.15 1.91 -17.37
CA PRO A 108 -11.19 2.17 -16.31
C PRO A 108 -11.85 1.91 -14.95
N ASN A 109 -11.04 1.48 -13.98
CA ASN A 109 -11.47 1.38 -12.60
C ASN A 109 -11.96 2.77 -12.13
N GLN A 110 -13.25 2.88 -11.84
CA GLN A 110 -13.87 4.16 -11.51
C GLN A 110 -13.33 4.74 -10.21
N VAL A 111 -12.94 3.89 -9.24
CA VAL A 111 -12.31 4.37 -8.01
C VAL A 111 -10.98 5.05 -8.33
N TRP A 112 -10.15 4.51 -9.21
CA TRP A 112 -8.91 5.18 -9.62
C TRP A 112 -9.17 6.52 -10.32
N VAL A 113 -10.17 6.58 -11.20
CA VAL A 113 -10.55 7.81 -11.91
C VAL A 113 -10.99 8.89 -10.91
N GLU A 114 -11.91 8.56 -10.02
CA GLU A 114 -12.40 9.47 -8.98
C GLU A 114 -11.27 9.92 -8.05
N PHE A 115 -10.41 8.98 -7.66
CA PHE A 115 -9.32 9.24 -6.74
C PHE A 115 -8.23 10.13 -7.35
N GLY A 116 -7.91 9.94 -8.64
CA GLY A 116 -6.97 10.77 -9.39
C GLY A 116 -7.48 12.19 -9.66
N GLN A 117 -8.79 12.40 -9.73
CA GLN A 117 -9.39 13.73 -9.96
C GLN A 117 -9.52 14.56 -8.66
N GLN A 118 -9.44 13.91 -7.49
CA GLN A 118 -9.56 14.58 -6.20
C GLN A 118 -8.28 15.32 -5.83
N HIS A 119 -8.37 16.66 -5.73
CA HIS A 119 -7.35 17.47 -5.09
C HIS A 119 -7.37 17.20 -3.58
N ARG A 120 -6.21 16.80 -3.03
CA ARG A 120 -6.06 16.44 -1.62
C ARG A 120 -4.83 17.14 -1.07
N SER A 121 -4.94 17.66 0.15
CA SER A 121 -3.80 18.09 0.93
C SER A 121 -2.93 16.91 1.34
N ASP A 122 -1.66 17.16 1.66
CA ASP A 122 -0.75 16.14 2.18
C ASP A 122 -1.32 15.45 3.43
N LYS A 123 -2.02 16.23 4.26
CA LYS A 123 -2.71 15.75 5.45
C LYS A 123 -3.79 14.72 5.11
N GLU A 124 -4.65 15.03 4.14
CA GLU A 124 -5.70 14.12 3.68
C GLU A 124 -5.12 12.85 3.05
N ASN A 125 -4.04 12.98 2.27
CA ASN A 125 -3.33 11.83 1.69
C ASN A 125 -2.77 10.91 2.78
N LYS A 126 -2.11 11.46 3.80
CA LYS A 126 -1.57 10.67 4.92
C LYS A 126 -2.68 9.95 5.70
N VAL A 127 -3.81 10.61 5.96
CA VAL A 127 -4.95 9.97 6.63
C VAL A 127 -5.58 8.87 5.76
N LYS A 128 -5.74 9.12 4.45
CA LYS A 128 -6.25 8.11 3.50
C LYS A 128 -5.32 6.91 3.40
N LEU A 129 -4.01 7.14 3.34
CA LEU A 129 -3.00 6.08 3.37
C LEU A 129 -3.16 5.21 4.61
N PHE A 130 -3.18 5.83 5.80
CA PHE A 130 -3.36 5.10 7.06
C PHE A 130 -4.62 4.23 7.05
N ARG A 131 -5.76 4.78 6.59
CA ARG A 131 -7.01 4.02 6.49
C ARG A 131 -6.92 2.86 5.50
N LEU A 132 -6.29 3.07 4.34
CA LEU A 132 -6.13 2.03 3.32
C LEU A 132 -5.33 0.85 3.88
N VAL A 133 -4.15 1.11 4.44
CA VAL A 133 -3.28 0.06 4.98
C VAL A 133 -3.88 -0.61 6.22
N ALA A 134 -4.59 0.14 7.08
CA ALA A 134 -5.27 -0.41 8.25
C ALA A 134 -6.38 -1.39 7.83
N ARG A 135 -7.18 -1.03 6.83
CA ARG A 135 -8.24 -1.88 6.30
C ARG A 135 -7.68 -3.13 5.65
N TYR A 136 -6.62 -2.98 4.85
CA TYR A 136 -5.95 -4.11 4.24
C TYR A 136 -5.44 -5.11 5.30
N TRP A 137 -4.74 -4.59 6.31
CA TRP A 137 -4.26 -5.37 7.44
C TRP A 137 -5.38 -6.11 8.18
N MET A 138 -6.47 -5.41 8.50
CA MET A 138 -7.62 -5.96 9.23
C MET A 138 -8.32 -7.07 8.44
N ASN A 139 -8.56 -6.85 7.15
CA ASN A 139 -9.18 -7.84 6.27
C ASN A 139 -8.35 -9.12 6.21
N ARG A 140 -7.02 -9.00 6.08
CA ARG A 140 -6.12 -10.16 6.07
C ARG A 140 -6.10 -10.88 7.41
N PHE A 141 -6.04 -10.14 8.51
CA PHE A 141 -6.05 -10.73 9.85
C PHE A 141 -7.33 -11.53 10.11
N VAL A 142 -8.48 -10.92 9.84
CA VAL A 142 -9.81 -11.55 9.94
C VAL A 142 -9.89 -12.78 9.06
N SER A 143 -9.50 -12.66 7.79
CA SER A 143 -9.54 -13.76 6.83
C SER A 143 -8.71 -14.95 7.32
N ASN A 144 -7.54 -14.71 7.93
CA ASN A 144 -6.73 -15.78 8.52
C ASN A 144 -7.42 -16.46 9.70
N ILE A 145 -8.06 -15.71 10.61
CA ILE A 145 -8.78 -16.28 11.76
C ILE A 145 -10.00 -17.11 11.32
N GLU A 146 -10.66 -16.71 10.23
CA GLU A 146 -11.82 -17.39 9.66
C GLU A 146 -11.43 -18.59 8.77
N SER A 147 -10.18 -18.65 8.29
CA SER A 147 -9.68 -19.72 7.42
C SER A 147 -9.17 -20.92 8.22
N SER A 148 -8.98 -22.06 7.55
CA SER A 148 -8.31 -23.22 8.12
C SER A 148 -6.79 -23.06 8.12
N ALA A 149 -6.10 -23.60 9.14
CA ALA A 149 -4.68 -23.32 9.38
C ALA A 149 -3.76 -23.72 8.21
N ASP A 150 -4.14 -24.73 7.43
CA ASP A 150 -3.43 -25.23 6.26
C ASP A 150 -3.48 -24.29 5.04
N THR A 151 -4.43 -23.35 5.01
CA THR A 151 -4.59 -22.39 3.91
C THR A 151 -3.89 -21.05 4.16
N ILE A 152 -3.48 -20.78 5.41
CA ILE A 152 -2.81 -19.54 5.79
C ILE A 152 -1.35 -19.57 5.31
N LYS A 153 -1.06 -18.75 4.29
CA LYS A 153 0.33 -18.56 3.82
C LYS A 153 1.19 -17.79 4.83
N SER A 154 0.63 -16.71 5.38
CA SER A 154 1.32 -15.83 6.32
C SER A 154 0.34 -14.97 7.10
N TRP A 155 0.75 -14.54 8.29
CA TRP A 155 0.03 -13.55 9.09
C TRP A 155 0.47 -12.13 8.71
N PRO A 156 -0.43 -11.14 8.78
CA PRO A 156 -0.01 -9.75 8.64
C PRO A 156 1.01 -9.37 9.72
N LEU A 157 1.87 -8.40 9.43
CA LEU A 157 2.88 -7.93 10.37
C LEU A 157 2.22 -7.40 11.65
N MET A 158 2.64 -7.92 12.81
CA MET A 158 2.12 -7.57 14.14
C MET A 158 3.21 -7.14 15.12
N SER A 159 4.46 -7.07 14.68
CA SER A 159 5.57 -6.65 15.53
C SER A 159 5.50 -5.15 15.80
N ASP A 160 5.80 -4.76 17.04
CA ASP A 160 5.70 -3.40 17.56
C ASP A 160 6.24 -2.35 16.57
N TYR A 161 5.34 -1.66 15.88
CA TYR A 161 5.60 -0.56 14.96
C TYR A 161 6.41 -0.88 13.68
N ASN A 162 6.42 -2.13 13.22
CA ASN A 162 7.02 -2.48 11.92
C ASN A 162 6.01 -2.80 10.82
N ASP A 163 4.72 -2.75 11.11
CA ASP A 163 3.68 -2.74 10.08
C ASP A 163 3.48 -1.31 9.52
N HIS A 164 2.64 -1.18 8.50
CA HIS A 164 2.42 0.10 7.83
C HIS A 164 1.87 1.17 8.77
N CYS A 165 0.82 0.85 9.54
CA CYS A 165 0.20 1.76 10.48
C CYS A 165 1.17 2.23 11.57
N GLY A 166 1.99 1.32 12.10
CA GLY A 166 2.99 1.65 13.10
C GLY A 166 4.12 2.53 12.57
N LYS A 167 4.62 2.26 11.35
CA LYS A 167 5.62 3.14 10.70
C LYS A 167 5.04 4.53 10.43
N TRP A 168 3.79 4.60 9.96
CA TRP A 168 3.06 5.85 9.75
C TRP A 168 2.96 6.63 11.07
N LEU A 169 2.48 6.02 12.15
CA LEU A 169 2.36 6.67 13.46
C LEU A 169 3.71 7.18 13.99
N LYS A 170 4.78 6.41 13.76
CA LYS A 170 6.14 6.82 14.14
C LYS A 170 6.60 8.06 13.37
N ARG A 171 6.35 8.11 12.06
CA ARG A 171 6.70 9.23 11.18
C ARG A 171 5.89 10.47 11.55
N GLU A 172 4.58 10.36 11.64
CA GLU A 172 3.70 11.52 11.91
C GLU A 172 3.87 12.10 13.31
N ARG A 173 4.37 11.35 14.29
CA ARG A 173 4.78 11.92 15.59
C ARG A 173 5.99 12.84 15.53
N GLN A 174 6.85 12.64 14.53
CA GLN A 174 8.05 13.45 14.32
C GLN A 174 7.75 14.65 13.41
N GLU A 175 6.76 14.51 12.54
CA GLU A 175 6.28 15.59 11.68
C GLU A 175 5.29 16.49 12.44
N LEU A 176 5.37 17.80 12.21
CA LEU A 176 4.49 18.79 12.88
C LEU A 176 3.15 18.99 12.15
N LEU A 177 2.71 17.99 11.37
CA LEU A 177 1.55 18.09 10.49
C LEU A 177 0.22 17.88 11.23
N PHE A 178 0.21 17.04 12.25
CA PHE A 178 -0.99 16.70 13.03
C PHE A 178 -0.85 17.19 14.47
N ALA A 179 -1.98 17.50 15.10
CA ALA A 179 -2.00 17.84 16.52
C ALA A 179 -1.61 16.63 17.37
N LYS A 180 -0.89 16.89 18.47
CA LYS A 180 -0.32 15.85 19.33
C LYS A 180 -1.38 14.96 19.99
N GLU A 181 -2.45 15.55 20.51
CA GLU A 181 -3.49 14.82 21.25
C GLU A 181 -4.28 13.84 20.35
N PRO A 182 -4.79 14.24 19.16
CA PRO A 182 -5.39 13.28 18.21
C PRO A 182 -4.45 12.13 17.82
N LEU A 183 -3.16 12.41 17.57
CA LEU A 183 -2.17 11.36 17.26
C LEU A 183 -1.95 10.40 18.44
N LEU A 184 -1.90 10.91 19.67
CA LEU A 184 -1.75 10.09 20.87
C LEU A 184 -2.95 9.17 21.07
N GLN A 185 -4.16 9.70 20.86
CA GLN A 185 -5.39 8.92 20.93
C GLN A 185 -5.44 7.84 19.85
N LEU A 186 -5.07 8.17 18.60
CA LEU A 186 -4.98 7.20 17.52
C LEU A 186 -3.97 6.09 17.83
N ASN A 187 -2.81 6.46 18.37
CA ASN A 187 -1.77 5.51 18.76
C ASN A 187 -2.25 4.54 19.84
N LYS A 188 -2.96 5.05 20.86
CA LYS A 188 -3.51 4.22 21.94
C LYS A 188 -4.48 3.16 21.38
N THR A 189 -5.40 3.56 20.51
CA THR A 189 -6.36 2.64 19.88
C THR A 189 -5.67 1.63 18.95
N TYR A 190 -4.61 2.05 18.24
CA TYR A 190 -3.77 1.15 17.46
C TYR A 190 -3.08 0.10 18.34
N GLU A 191 -2.50 0.48 19.48
CA GLU A 191 -1.85 -0.45 20.40
C GLU A 191 -2.85 -1.46 21.01
N GLU A 192 -4.06 -0.99 21.33
CA GLU A 192 -5.17 -1.83 21.81
C GLU A 192 -5.60 -2.85 20.75
N LEU A 193 -5.82 -2.42 19.50
CA LEU A 193 -6.14 -3.29 18.37
C LEU A 193 -5.10 -4.41 18.19
N HIS A 194 -3.81 -4.05 18.19
CA HIS A 194 -2.72 -5.03 18.06
C HIS A 194 -2.57 -5.91 19.31
N GLY A 195 -2.95 -5.42 20.50
CA GLY A 195 -3.05 -6.23 21.71
C GLY A 195 -4.06 -7.37 21.54
N ILE A 196 -5.27 -7.04 21.12
CA ILE A 196 -6.35 -8.02 20.87
C ILE A 196 -5.93 -8.98 19.75
N ALA A 197 -5.43 -8.47 18.63
CA ALA A 197 -5.02 -9.31 17.50
C ALA A 197 -3.93 -10.33 17.87
N ARG A 198 -2.93 -9.93 18.66
CA ARG A 198 -1.90 -10.86 19.18
C ARG A 198 -2.51 -11.95 20.06
N TYR A 199 -3.45 -11.58 20.92
CA TYR A 199 -4.20 -12.52 21.75
C TYR A 199 -5.00 -13.53 20.90
N LEU A 200 -5.79 -13.04 19.92
CA LEU A 200 -6.61 -13.90 19.06
C LEU A 200 -5.78 -14.84 18.19
N ARG A 201 -4.67 -14.35 17.62
CA ARG A 201 -3.72 -15.22 16.92
C ARG A 201 -3.14 -16.28 17.86
N GLY A 202 -2.80 -15.92 19.10
CA GLY A 202 -2.34 -16.87 20.11
C GLY A 202 -3.35 -17.99 20.37
N GLN A 203 -4.63 -17.63 20.53
CA GLN A 203 -5.72 -18.61 20.70
C GLN A 203 -5.88 -19.50 19.46
N TYR A 204 -5.86 -18.91 18.27
CA TYR A 204 -5.97 -19.65 17.01
C TYR A 204 -4.84 -20.68 16.88
N LEU A 205 -3.58 -20.26 17.11
CA LEU A 205 -2.41 -21.15 17.01
C LEU A 205 -2.39 -22.23 18.10
N ALA A 206 -3.05 -22.00 19.24
CA ALA A 206 -3.23 -22.99 20.30
C ALA A 206 -4.36 -24.00 20.00
N GLY A 207 -5.09 -23.85 18.88
CA GLY A 207 -6.22 -24.70 18.52
C GLY A 207 -7.57 -24.25 19.09
N ASN A 208 -7.62 -23.13 19.82
CA ASN A 208 -8.85 -22.56 20.38
C ASN A 208 -9.57 -21.71 19.32
N ILE A 209 -9.96 -22.34 18.20
CA ILE A 209 -10.47 -21.65 17.00
C ILE A 209 -11.76 -20.88 17.30
N GLU A 210 -12.73 -21.51 17.97
CA GLU A 210 -14.01 -20.86 18.31
C GLU A 210 -13.81 -19.60 19.16
N GLN A 211 -12.86 -19.64 20.11
CA GLN A 211 -12.54 -18.49 20.95
C GLN A 211 -11.87 -17.37 20.14
N ALA A 212 -10.95 -17.72 19.24
CA ALA A 212 -10.29 -16.75 18.36
C ALA A 212 -11.31 -16.07 17.43
N GLN A 213 -12.24 -16.83 16.86
CA GLN A 213 -13.30 -16.32 15.99
C GLN A 213 -14.31 -15.45 16.75
N ALA A 214 -14.74 -15.86 17.95
CA ALA A 214 -15.65 -15.07 18.77
C ALA A 214 -15.05 -13.70 19.14
N GLY A 215 -13.74 -13.64 19.39
CA GLY A 215 -13.04 -12.40 19.70
C GLY A 215 -12.92 -11.41 18.53
N LEU A 216 -13.23 -11.81 17.29
CA LEU A 216 -13.26 -10.87 16.16
C LEU A 216 -14.29 -9.76 16.33
N VAL A 217 -15.35 -9.96 17.12
CA VAL A 217 -16.35 -8.93 17.42
C VAL A 217 -15.69 -7.75 18.13
N GLU A 218 -14.91 -8.01 19.18
CA GLU A 218 -14.18 -6.99 19.92
C GLU A 218 -13.13 -6.29 19.05
N LEU A 219 -12.38 -7.07 18.26
CA LEU A 219 -11.38 -6.53 17.34
C LEU A 219 -12.00 -5.54 16.32
N ARG A 220 -13.18 -5.86 15.78
CA ARG A 220 -13.90 -4.98 14.84
C ARG A 220 -14.37 -3.68 15.50
N LEU A 221 -14.83 -3.73 16.75
CA LEU A 221 -15.23 -2.53 17.50
C LEU A 221 -14.04 -1.58 17.69
N ILE A 222 -12.88 -2.09 18.11
CA ILE A 222 -11.67 -1.27 18.27
C ILE A 222 -11.17 -0.73 16.92
N PHE A 223 -11.33 -1.51 15.85
CA PHE A 223 -10.99 -1.06 14.49
C PHE A 223 -11.89 0.09 14.02
N ASP A 224 -13.19 0.05 14.32
CA ASP A 224 -14.11 1.16 14.04
C ASP A 224 -13.72 2.43 14.82
N ASP A 225 -13.34 2.29 16.09
CA ASP A 225 -12.81 3.39 16.91
C ASP A 225 -11.50 3.97 16.34
N LEU A 226 -10.62 3.13 15.80
CA LEU A 226 -9.41 3.57 15.10
C LEU A 226 -9.78 4.49 13.91
N PHE A 227 -10.80 4.11 13.15
CA PHE A 227 -11.29 4.89 12.02
C PHE A 227 -11.99 6.18 12.46
N ILE A 228 -12.70 6.18 13.59
CA ILE A 228 -13.26 7.39 14.18
C ILE A 228 -12.14 8.35 14.59
N ASN A 229 -11.08 7.86 15.23
CA ASN A 229 -9.94 8.67 15.66
C ASN A 229 -9.19 9.30 14.47
N THR A 230 -9.17 8.68 13.30
CA THR A 230 -8.59 9.31 12.12
C THR A 230 -9.39 10.53 11.60
N LYS A 231 -10.64 10.74 12.04
CA LYS A 231 -11.44 11.92 11.67
C LYS A 231 -11.06 13.16 12.48
N SER A 232 -10.43 12.99 13.63
CA SER A 232 -9.97 14.11 14.48
C SER A 232 -8.55 14.57 14.14
N LEU A 233 -7.88 13.88 13.21
CA LEU A 233 -6.58 14.25 12.69
C LEU A 233 -6.66 15.49 11.80
#